data_AF-A0A7S2H810-F1
#
_entry.id   AF-A0A7S2H810-F1
#
_cell.length_a   1.000
_cell.length_b   1.000
_cell.length_c   1.000
_cell.angle_alpha   90.00
_cell.angle_beta   90.00
_cell.angle_gamma   90.00
#
_symmetry.space_group_name_H-M   'P 1'
#
loop_
_entity.id
_entity.type
_entity.pdbx_description
1 polymer ?
#
loop_
_entity_poly.entity_id
_entity_poly.type
_entity_poly.pdbx_seq_one_letter_code
_entity_poly.pdbx_strand_id
1 'polypeptide(L)'
;KMNNRASDWLMGKSSQVPLELLPHSKNMLWNRELSRTDGVLSSSARTGLDHTLKTLSVSRMVVGHTPQFQGINSAADGRVWRIDTGMWDKRFGRCEVLEITTTRSLMSDSQSYGTHSPGSTDCSTDDDPLTSIRVLTEEGIVDGSLRKAPG
;
A
#
# COMPACT_ATOMS: atom_id res chain seq x y z
N LYS A 1 5.76 -16.24 -10.74
CA LYS A 1 6.70 -17.31 -10.27
C LYS A 1 6.50 -17.66 -8.79
N MET A 2 6.52 -16.71 -7.85
CA MET A 2 6.30 -16.97 -6.42
C MET A 2 4.92 -17.61 -6.13
N ASN A 3 3.84 -17.00 -6.64
CA ASN A 3 2.47 -17.52 -6.45
C ASN A 3 2.30 -18.95 -6.96
N ASN A 4 2.91 -19.29 -8.09
CA ASN A 4 2.85 -20.65 -8.64
C ASN A 4 3.52 -21.66 -7.69
N ARG A 5 4.71 -21.36 -7.16
CA ARG A 5 5.38 -22.23 -6.18
C ARG A 5 4.55 -22.43 -4.91
N ALA A 6 3.95 -21.35 -4.41
CA ALA A 6 3.04 -21.43 -3.26
C ALA A 6 1.81 -22.28 -3.57
N SER A 7 1.18 -22.08 -4.73
CA SER A 7 0.03 -22.87 -5.18
C SER A 7 0.39 -24.34 -5.35
N ASP A 8 1.51 -24.67 -5.98
CA ASP A 8 1.95 -26.05 -6.17
C ASP A 8 2.19 -26.76 -4.84
N TRP A 9 2.79 -26.08 -3.85
CA TRP A 9 2.96 -26.63 -2.52
C TRP A 9 1.61 -26.82 -1.79
N LEU A 10 0.73 -25.81 -1.81
CA LEU A 10 -0.60 -25.89 -1.18
C LEU A 10 -1.49 -26.99 -1.79
N MET A 11 -1.34 -27.25 -3.10
CA MET A 11 -2.06 -28.29 -3.82
C MET A 11 -1.37 -29.67 -3.73
N GLY A 12 -0.29 -29.80 -2.97
CA GLY A 12 0.46 -31.06 -2.80
C GLY A 12 1.24 -31.51 -4.05
N LYS A 13 1.39 -30.65 -5.06
CA LYS A 13 2.19 -30.91 -6.27
C LYS A 13 3.70 -30.75 -6.02
N SER A 14 4.07 -30.06 -4.94
CA SER A 14 5.44 -29.91 -4.47
C SER A 14 5.53 -30.36 -3.01
N SER A 15 6.54 -31.20 -2.70
CA SER A 15 6.87 -31.58 -1.32
C SER A 15 7.71 -30.52 -0.59
N GLN A 16 8.26 -29.55 -1.31
CA GLN A 16 9.08 -28.48 -0.73
C GLN A 16 8.23 -27.26 -0.39
N VAL A 17 8.33 -26.83 0.87
CA VAL A 17 7.77 -25.55 1.33
C VAL A 17 8.56 -24.41 0.68
N PRO A 18 7.91 -23.47 -0.02
CA PRO A 18 8.60 -22.30 -0.54
C PRO A 18 9.17 -21.47 0.61
N LEU A 19 10.43 -21.04 0.47
CA LEU A 19 11.15 -20.28 1.50
C LEU A 19 10.39 -19.02 1.93
N GLU A 20 9.63 -18.41 1.00
CA GLU A 20 8.84 -17.20 1.24
C GLU A 20 7.68 -17.41 2.23
N LEU A 21 7.23 -18.65 2.41
CA LEU A 21 6.14 -19.01 3.33
C LEU A 21 6.64 -19.31 4.75
N LEU A 22 7.94 -19.56 4.94
CA LEU A 22 8.48 -19.93 6.25
C LEU A 22 8.32 -18.80 7.27
N PRO A 23 7.99 -19.10 8.54
CA PRO A 23 7.75 -18.10 9.58
C PRO A 23 9.06 -17.46 10.06
N HIS A 24 9.55 -16.50 9.29
CA HIS A 24 10.78 -15.76 9.58
C HIS A 24 10.57 -14.27 9.37
N SER A 25 11.06 -13.43 10.29
CA SER A 25 10.84 -11.98 10.28
C SER A 25 11.40 -11.26 9.05
N LYS A 26 12.34 -11.88 8.32
CA LYS A 26 12.86 -11.36 7.05
C LYS A 26 12.05 -11.79 5.83
N ASN A 27 11.11 -12.72 5.98
CA ASN A 27 10.24 -13.18 4.89
C ASN A 27 9.08 -12.21 4.70
N MET A 28 8.71 -11.97 3.43
CA MET A 28 7.72 -10.96 3.06
C MET A 28 6.36 -11.14 3.74
N LEU A 29 5.93 -12.37 4.02
CA LEU A 29 4.64 -12.67 4.64
C LEU A 29 4.59 -12.44 6.15
N TRP A 30 5.75 -12.52 6.82
CA TRP A 30 5.85 -12.46 8.28
C TRP A 30 6.53 -11.18 8.77
N ASN A 31 7.12 -10.43 7.85
CA ASN A 31 7.70 -9.13 8.13
C ASN A 31 6.59 -8.11 8.45
N ARG A 32 6.75 -7.36 9.54
CA ARG A 32 5.77 -6.36 9.99
C ARG A 32 6.24 -4.93 9.85
N GLU A 33 7.45 -4.68 9.31
CA GLU A 33 8.09 -3.36 9.29
C GLU A 33 7.26 -2.29 8.58
N LEU A 34 6.56 -2.65 7.50
CA LEU A 34 5.68 -1.73 6.76
C LEU A 34 4.28 -1.57 7.40
N SER A 35 3.96 -2.40 8.39
CA SER A 35 2.64 -2.46 9.04
C SER A 35 2.71 -2.13 10.54
N ARG A 36 3.84 -1.59 11.02
CA ARG A 36 4.03 -1.23 12.42
C ARG A 36 2.93 -0.26 12.88
N THR A 37 2.50 -0.42 14.12
CA THR A 37 1.42 0.37 14.73
C THR A 37 1.90 1.65 15.38
N ASP A 38 3.22 1.84 15.53
CA ASP A 38 3.87 3.02 16.14
C ASP A 38 3.94 4.25 15.19
N GLY A 39 3.33 4.15 14.01
CA GLY A 39 3.22 5.25 13.06
C GLY A 39 4.49 5.56 12.27
N VAL A 40 5.65 5.09 12.69
CA VAL A 40 6.95 5.45 12.12
C VAL A 40 7.59 4.24 11.45
N LEU A 41 7.84 4.35 10.14
CA LEU A 41 8.65 3.35 9.44
C LEU A 41 10.11 3.48 9.86
N SER A 42 10.77 2.34 10.07
CA SER A 42 12.22 2.31 10.21
C SER A 42 12.91 2.79 8.92
N SER A 43 14.14 3.29 9.04
CA SER A 43 14.91 3.77 7.87
C SER A 43 15.13 2.67 6.82
N SER A 44 15.32 1.42 7.26
CA SER A 44 15.43 0.25 6.38
C SER A 44 14.10 -0.05 5.68
N ALA A 45 12.98 0.02 6.39
CA ALA A 45 11.65 -0.16 5.81
C ALA A 45 11.34 0.90 4.74
N ARG A 46 11.67 2.17 5.02
CA ARG A 46 11.49 3.27 4.07
C ARG A 46 12.36 3.10 2.83
N THR A 47 13.62 2.72 2.99
CA THR A 47 14.53 2.43 1.87
C THR A 47 14.01 1.27 1.02
N GLY A 48 13.52 0.20 1.66
CA GLY A 48 12.94 -0.96 0.96
C GLY A 48 11.66 -0.60 0.21
N LEU A 49 10.79 0.22 0.81
CA LEU A 49 9.58 0.73 0.16
C LEU A 49 9.94 1.53 -1.10
N ASP A 50 10.83 2.52 -0.97
CA ASP A 50 11.25 3.39 -2.08
C ASP A 50 11.84 2.58 -3.23
N HIS A 51 12.73 1.62 -2.91
CA HIS A 51 13.31 0.73 -3.90
C HIS A 51 12.26 -0.13 -4.60
N THR A 52 11.29 -0.67 -3.85
CA THR A 52 10.23 -1.54 -4.38
C THR A 52 9.29 -0.77 -5.31
N LEU A 53 8.79 0.38 -4.87
CA LEU A 53 7.89 1.24 -5.65
C LEU A 53 8.56 1.66 -6.97
N LYS A 54 9.82 2.10 -6.91
CA LYS A 54 10.60 2.47 -8.09
C LYS A 54 10.82 1.30 -9.04
N THR A 55 11.22 0.14 -8.51
CA THR A 55 11.51 -1.05 -9.32
C THR A 55 10.26 -1.56 -10.05
N LEU A 56 9.09 -1.48 -9.40
CA LEU A 56 7.82 -1.91 -9.97
C LEU A 56 7.11 -0.81 -10.76
N SER A 57 7.63 0.42 -10.76
CA SER A 57 6.99 1.60 -11.38
C SER A 57 5.55 1.80 -10.91
N VAL A 58 5.33 1.75 -9.60
CA VAL A 58 4.03 1.96 -8.95
C VAL A 58 4.14 3.01 -7.85
N SER A 59 3.08 3.78 -7.61
CA SER A 59 3.12 4.91 -6.66
C SER A 59 2.92 4.50 -5.20
N ARG A 60 2.24 3.38 -4.93
CA ARG A 60 1.75 3.04 -3.58
C ARG A 60 1.78 1.55 -3.30
N MET A 61 1.91 1.19 -2.03
CA MET A 61 1.82 -0.17 -1.51
C MET A 61 0.65 -0.30 -0.53
N VAL A 62 -0.10 -1.40 -0.57
CA VAL A 62 -1.14 -1.73 0.39
C VAL A 62 -0.73 -2.97 1.18
N VAL A 63 -0.77 -2.91 2.52
CA VAL A 63 -0.31 -3.97 3.42
C VAL A 63 -1.36 -4.30 4.48
N GLY A 64 -1.43 -5.57 4.88
CA GLY A 64 -2.28 -6.07 5.97
C GLY A 64 -1.45 -6.71 7.10
N HIS A 65 -1.98 -7.79 7.69
CA HIS A 65 -1.32 -8.70 8.66
C HIS A 65 -1.11 -8.15 10.09
N THR A 66 -0.85 -6.87 10.26
CA THR A 66 -0.76 -6.23 11.59
C THR A 66 -2.01 -5.38 11.82
N PRO A 67 -2.88 -5.77 12.77
CA PRO A 67 -4.08 -5.02 13.09
C PRO A 67 -3.81 -3.55 13.46
N GLN A 68 -4.48 -2.66 12.75
CA GLN A 68 -4.54 -1.22 12.95
C GLN A 68 -5.86 -0.91 13.66
N PHE A 69 -5.88 -1.05 14.99
CA PHE A 69 -7.12 -0.90 15.78
C PHE A 69 -7.74 0.51 15.70
N GLN A 70 -6.97 1.52 15.27
CA GLN A 70 -7.47 2.88 15.00
C GLN A 70 -8.03 3.06 13.58
N GLY A 71 -8.15 1.97 12.82
CA GLY A 71 -8.64 1.98 11.44
C GLY A 71 -7.52 2.06 10.41
N ILE A 72 -7.95 2.08 9.15
CA ILE A 72 -7.09 2.20 7.97
C ILE A 72 -6.34 3.52 8.04
N ASN A 73 -5.05 3.47 7.74
CA ASN A 73 -4.18 4.63 7.80
C ASN A 73 -3.01 4.50 6.82
N SER A 74 -2.22 5.58 6.65
CA SER A 74 -1.07 5.60 5.76
C SER A 74 0.24 5.98 6.46
N ALA A 75 1.37 5.67 5.84
CA ALA A 75 2.69 6.16 6.23
C ALA A 75 3.52 6.55 5.00
N ALA A 76 4.64 7.23 5.25
CA ALA A 76 5.54 7.73 4.21
C ALA A 76 4.81 8.54 3.14
N ASP A 77 3.99 9.50 3.57
CA ASP A 77 3.32 10.46 2.68
C ASP A 77 2.35 9.76 1.71
N GLY A 78 1.57 8.81 2.23
CA GLY A 78 0.58 8.07 1.44
C GLY A 78 1.15 6.96 0.54
N ARG A 79 2.46 6.69 0.61
CA ARG A 79 3.13 5.67 -0.22
C ARG A 79 2.93 4.24 0.30
N VAL A 80 2.57 4.06 1.56
CA VAL A 80 2.11 2.78 2.10
C VAL A 80 0.81 2.92 2.88
N TRP A 81 -0.14 2.02 2.63
CA TRP A 81 -1.46 1.97 3.26
C TRP A 81 -1.63 0.69 4.09
N ARG A 82 -1.99 0.83 5.36
CA ARG A 82 -2.15 -0.28 6.31
C ARG A 82 -3.65 -0.52 6.52
N ILE A 83 -4.15 -1.66 6.06
CA ILE A 83 -5.61 -1.90 5.90
C ILE A 83 -6.21 -2.96 6.82
N ASP A 84 -5.38 -3.76 7.49
CA ASP A 84 -5.88 -4.76 8.43
C ASP A 84 -6.37 -4.03 9.68
N THR A 85 -7.68 -3.90 9.89
CA THR A 85 -8.23 -3.21 11.07
C THR A 85 -8.56 -4.16 12.22
N GLY A 86 -8.30 -5.47 12.10
CA GLY A 86 -8.60 -6.43 13.17
C GLY A 86 -10.10 -6.69 13.38
N MET A 87 -10.91 -6.71 12.31
CA MET A 87 -12.37 -6.90 12.36
C MET A 87 -12.89 -8.23 12.94
N TRP A 88 -12.00 -9.13 13.38
CA TRP A 88 -12.37 -10.40 13.99
C TRP A 88 -13.12 -10.23 15.32
N ASP A 89 -12.98 -9.08 15.96
CA ASP A 89 -13.79 -8.66 17.10
C ASP A 89 -14.18 -7.18 16.92
N LYS A 90 -15.49 -6.90 16.94
CA LYS A 90 -16.03 -5.53 16.82
C LYS A 90 -15.51 -4.59 17.92
N ARG A 91 -15.00 -5.12 19.04
CA ARG A 91 -14.38 -4.32 20.11
C ARG A 91 -12.97 -3.85 19.75
N PHE A 92 -12.30 -4.51 18.81
CA PHE A 92 -10.91 -4.23 18.47
C PHE A 92 -10.76 -3.48 17.15
N GLY A 93 -11.63 -3.72 16.16
CA GLY A 93 -11.45 -3.18 14.81
C GLY A 93 -12.60 -2.33 14.28
N ARG A 94 -12.26 -1.24 13.58
CA ARG A 94 -13.22 -0.42 12.82
C ARG A 94 -13.61 -1.12 11.51
N CYS A 95 -14.90 -1.09 11.15
CA CYS A 95 -15.35 -1.52 9.83
C CYS A 95 -15.06 -0.42 8.81
N GLU A 96 -13.96 -0.58 8.07
CA GLU A 96 -13.50 0.41 7.10
C GLU A 96 -13.06 -0.28 5.81
N VAL A 97 -13.23 0.41 4.69
CA VAL A 97 -12.88 -0.09 3.36
C VAL A 97 -11.89 0.87 2.71
N LEU A 98 -10.81 0.32 2.16
CA LEU A 98 -9.93 1.07 1.27
C LEU A 98 -10.53 1.03 -0.14
N GLU A 99 -11.00 2.19 -0.61
CA GLU A 99 -11.47 2.35 -1.98
C GLU A 99 -10.33 2.87 -2.86
N ILE A 100 -10.08 2.20 -3.98
CA ILE A 100 -9.15 2.63 -5.03
C ILE A 100 -9.97 2.86 -6.29
N THR A 101 -10.03 4.12 -6.75
CA THR A 101 -10.77 4.50 -7.95
C THR A 101 -9.83 5.04 -9.01
N THR A 102 -10.12 4.72 -10.27
CA THR A 102 -9.45 5.34 -11.41
C THR A 102 -10.39 6.37 -12.04
N THR A 103 -10.00 7.65 -12.02
CA THR A 103 -10.62 8.67 -12.84
C THR A 103 -10.24 8.40 -14.29
N ARG A 104 -11.15 7.86 -15.08
CA ARG A 104 -10.98 7.89 -16.54
C ARG A 104 -11.08 9.34 -16.98
N SER A 105 -9.97 9.94 -17.39
CA SER A 105 -10.03 11.16 -18.18
C SER A 105 -10.72 10.82 -19.49
N LEU A 106 -11.94 11.30 -19.69
CA LEU A 106 -12.54 11.33 -21.02
C LEU A 106 -11.72 12.33 -21.82
N MET A 107 -10.72 11.86 -22.56
CA MET A 107 -9.99 12.68 -23.53
C MET A 107 -11.01 13.17 -24.56
N SER A 108 -11.39 14.46 -24.49
CA SER A 108 -11.88 15.15 -25.67
C SER A 108 -10.66 15.48 -26.52
N ASP A 109 -10.59 14.92 -27.72
CA ASP A 109 -9.58 15.24 -28.71
C ASP A 109 -9.62 16.74 -29.06
N SER A 110 -8.70 17.51 -28.49
CA SER A 110 -8.26 18.78 -29.08
C SER A 110 -6.82 19.06 -28.67
N GLN A 111 -5.91 18.59 -29.50
CA GLN A 111 -4.49 18.96 -29.48
C GLN A 111 -4.32 20.48 -29.70
N SER A 112 -3.56 21.12 -28.81
CA SER A 112 -2.78 22.30 -29.19
C SER A 112 -1.39 22.20 -28.55
N TYR A 113 -0.38 22.01 -29.39
CA TYR A 113 1.03 21.96 -29.01
C TYR A 113 1.47 23.31 -28.42
N GLY A 114 1.86 23.31 -27.14
CA GLY A 114 2.54 24.43 -26.48
C GLY A 114 4.03 24.11 -26.31
N THR A 115 4.87 25.07 -26.64
CA THR A 115 6.34 24.99 -26.72
C THR A 115 7.02 24.74 -25.38
N HIS A 116 7.95 23.78 -25.31
CA HIS A 116 8.80 23.52 -24.14
C HIS A 116 9.95 24.53 -24.03
N SER A 117 10.15 25.09 -22.84
CA SER A 117 11.43 25.64 -22.36
C SER A 117 12.02 24.70 -21.31
N PRO A 118 13.33 24.35 -21.36
CA PRO A 118 13.93 23.40 -20.43
C PRO A 118 14.45 24.12 -19.19
N GLY A 119 13.93 23.78 -18.01
CA GLY A 119 14.51 24.26 -16.76
C GLY A 119 13.56 24.24 -15.57
N SER A 120 13.35 23.08 -14.97
CA SER A 120 13.24 22.95 -13.52
C SER A 120 13.31 21.47 -13.15
N THR A 121 14.28 21.14 -12.30
CA THR A 121 14.32 19.87 -11.58
C THR A 121 13.37 20.04 -10.41
N ASP A 122 12.12 19.63 -10.59
CA ASP A 122 11.18 19.46 -9.48
C ASP A 122 11.04 17.97 -9.20
N CYS A 123 11.24 17.59 -7.95
CA CYS A 123 10.96 16.25 -7.45
C CYS A 123 9.44 16.11 -7.33
N SER A 124 8.77 15.92 -8.47
CA SER A 124 7.33 15.71 -8.48
C SER A 124 7.01 14.44 -7.71
N THR A 125 6.19 14.59 -6.68
CA THR A 125 5.36 13.51 -6.17
C THR A 125 4.59 12.93 -7.34
N ASP A 126 5.00 11.76 -7.83
CA ASP A 126 4.28 10.97 -8.83
C ASP A 126 2.98 10.42 -8.21
N ASP A 127 2.08 11.33 -7.82
CA ASP A 127 0.67 11.02 -7.70
C ASP A 127 0.20 10.79 -9.13
N ASP A 128 -0.03 9.51 -9.48
CA ASP A 128 -0.77 9.15 -10.66
C ASP A 128 -2.11 9.90 -10.61
N PRO A 129 -2.31 10.96 -11.43
CA PRO A 129 -3.46 11.86 -11.29
C PRO A 129 -4.78 11.14 -11.60
N LEU A 130 -4.70 9.93 -12.15
CA LEU A 130 -5.83 9.12 -12.51
C LEU A 130 -6.24 8.17 -11.38
N THR A 131 -5.43 7.91 -10.36
CA THR A 131 -5.76 6.94 -9.29
C THR A 131 -5.94 7.61 -7.93
N SER A 132 -7.16 7.60 -7.39
CA SER A 132 -7.47 8.14 -6.06
C SER A 132 -7.71 7.03 -5.03
N ILE A 133 -7.27 7.27 -3.79
CA ILE A 133 -7.49 6.36 -2.64
C ILE A 133 -8.30 7.08 -1.58
N ARG A 134 -9.34 6.43 -1.06
CA ARG A 134 -10.21 6.95 0.01
C ARG A 134 -10.52 5.86 1.04
N VAL A 135 -10.84 6.27 2.26
CA VAL A 135 -11.34 5.34 3.29
C VAL A 135 -12.84 5.55 3.45
N LEU A 136 -13.61 4.49 3.25
CA LEU A 136 -15.05 4.47 3.49
C LEU A 136 -15.30 3.88 4.88
N THR A 137 -16.16 4.53 5.66
CA THR A 137 -16.58 4.10 7.00
C THR A 137 -18.09 4.16 7.12
N GLU A 138 -18.65 3.65 8.22
CA GLU A 138 -20.08 3.77 8.52
C GLU A 138 -20.55 5.24 8.60
N GLU A 139 -19.65 6.16 8.98
CA GLU A 139 -19.92 7.60 9.12
C GLU A 139 -19.65 8.40 7.84
N GLY A 140 -19.23 7.74 6.76
CA GLY A 140 -18.90 8.36 5.47
C GLY A 140 -17.41 8.29 5.11
N ILE A 141 -17.01 9.18 4.18
CA ILE A 141 -15.65 9.22 3.64
C ILE A 141 -14.72 9.96 4.60
N VAL A 142 -13.59 9.33 4.93
CA VAL A 142 -12.52 9.92 5.73
C VAL A 142 -11.21 9.87 4.96
N ASP A 143 -10.39 10.89 5.18
CA ASP A 143 -9.04 10.90 4.68
C ASP A 143 -8.14 10.04 5.57
N GLY A 144 -7.92 8.79 5.16
CA GLY A 144 -7.01 7.87 5.84
C GLY A 144 -5.54 8.29 5.80
N SER A 145 -5.16 9.25 4.94
CA SER A 145 -3.79 9.77 4.91
C SER A 145 -3.46 10.64 6.13
N LEU A 146 -4.48 11.31 6.69
CA LEU A 146 -4.35 12.16 7.87
C LEU A 146 -4.33 11.37 9.18
N ARG A 147 -4.75 10.10 9.17
CA ARG A 147 -4.70 9.24 10.34
C ARG A 147 -3.25 8.80 10.56
N LYS A 148 -2.57 9.42 11.52
CA LYS A 148 -1.29 8.90 12.02
C LYS A 148 -1.56 7.66 12.86
N ALA A 149 -0.76 6.61 12.68
CA ALA A 149 -0.75 5.52 13.66
C ALA A 149 -0.18 6.05 15.00
N PRO A 150 -0.70 5.56 16.14
CA PRO A 150 -0.28 6.06 17.45
C PRO A 150 1.22 5.83 17.69
N GLY A 151 1.87 6.73 18.43
CA GLY A 151 3.26 6.53 18.90
C GLY A 151 3.34 5.60 20.09
#